data_AF-A0A952J9D7-F1
#
_entry.id   AF-A0A952J9D7-F1
#
_cell.length_a   1.000
_cell.length_b   1.000
_cell.length_c   1.000
_cell.angle_alpha   90.00
_cell.angle_beta   90.00
_cell.angle_gamma   90.00
#
_symmetry.space_group_name_H-M   'P 1'
#
loop_
_entity.id
_entity.type
_entity.pdbx_description
1 polymer ?
#
loop_
_entity_poly.entity_id
_entity_poly.type
_entity_poly.pdbx_seq_one_letter_code
_entity_poly.pdbx_strand_id
1 'polypeptide(L)'
;MKDALTGGYTAVTFDRDLQSLIHQPGFEQVKALMIGRFQQSSHMSLDLLKTMVQNKKELKGMPIIANVDFGHTDPMITFPIGGTILIEAGQKAKLMILNH
;
A
#
# COMPACT_ATOMS: atom_id res chain seq x y z
N MET A 1 2.82 -13.32 5.10
CA MET A 1 3.46 -14.55 4.62
C MET A 1 4.36 -14.30 3.41
N LYS A 2 3.96 -13.51 2.39
CA LYS A 2 4.79 -13.34 1.17
C LYS A 2 6.08 -12.52 1.34
N ASP A 3 6.06 -11.38 2.04
CA ASP A 3 7.21 -10.49 2.24
C ASP A 3 8.35 -11.12 3.08
N ALA A 4 8.01 -11.91 4.09
CA ALA A 4 8.98 -12.68 4.88
C ALA A 4 9.75 -13.71 4.05
N LEU A 5 9.09 -14.29 3.04
CA LEU A 5 9.58 -15.43 2.26
C LEU A 5 10.39 -15.00 1.02
N THR A 6 10.21 -13.76 0.55
CA THR A 6 10.86 -13.29 -0.67
C THR A 6 12.21 -12.62 -0.45
N GLY A 7 12.59 -12.29 0.79
CA GLY A 7 13.87 -11.65 1.09
C GLY A 7 14.13 -10.43 0.19
N GLY A 8 15.28 -10.40 -0.50
CA GLY A 8 15.64 -9.35 -1.46
C GLY A 8 14.75 -9.24 -2.72
N TYR A 9 13.87 -10.22 -2.97
CA TYR A 9 12.92 -10.19 -4.10
C TYR A 9 11.57 -9.56 -3.77
N THR A 10 11.38 -9.09 -2.54
CA THR A 10 10.11 -8.48 -2.11
C THR A 10 9.74 -7.27 -2.97
N ALA A 11 10.74 -6.44 -3.28
CA ALA A 11 10.61 -5.30 -4.19
C ALA A 11 10.01 -5.67 -5.54
N VAL A 12 10.63 -6.64 -6.23
CA VAL A 12 10.23 -7.07 -7.57
C VAL A 12 8.85 -7.73 -7.53
N THR A 13 8.59 -8.55 -6.51
CA THR A 13 7.31 -9.25 -6.36
C THR A 13 6.18 -8.26 -6.11
N PHE A 14 6.39 -7.29 -5.21
CA PHE A 14 5.41 -6.24 -4.93
C PHE A 14 5.12 -5.40 -6.17
N ASP A 15 6.16 -4.94 -6.88
CA ASP A 15 5.98 -4.10 -8.08
C ASP A 15 5.19 -4.81 -9.18
N ARG A 16 5.50 -6.10 -9.41
CA ARG A 16 4.78 -6.95 -10.36
C ARG A 16 3.33 -7.16 -9.93
N ASP A 17 3.10 -7.54 -8.67
CA ASP A 17 1.75 -7.82 -8.16
C ASP A 17 0.90 -6.53 -8.16
N LEU A 18 1.49 -5.37 -7.85
CA LEU A 18 0.84 -4.06 -7.97
C LEU A 18 0.48 -3.73 -9.43
N GLN A 19 1.37 -4.00 -10.39
CA GLN A 19 1.05 -3.80 -11.81
C GLN A 19 -0.11 -4.71 -12.26
N SER A 20 -0.13 -5.96 -11.81
CA SER A 20 -1.23 -6.89 -12.12
C SER A 20 -2.56 -6.43 -11.53
N LEU A 21 -2.55 -5.83 -10.33
CA LEU A 21 -3.74 -5.25 -9.69
C LEU A 21 -4.26 -4.03 -10.46
N ILE A 22 -3.36 -3.15 -10.91
CA ILE A 22 -3.70 -1.95 -11.69
C ILE A 22 -4.41 -2.30 -13.01
N HIS A 23 -4.08 -3.43 -13.62
CA HIS A 23 -4.71 -3.89 -14.86
C HIS A 23 -6.05 -4.61 -14.66
N GLN A 24 -6.53 -4.79 -13.42
CA GLN A 24 -7.83 -5.41 -13.20
C GLN A 24 -8.98 -4.47 -13.63
N PRO A 25 -10.08 -5.01 -14.18
CA PRO A 25 -11.27 -4.22 -14.45
C PRO A 25 -11.78 -3.52 -13.18
N GLY A 26 -12.13 -2.24 -13.27
CA GLY A 26 -12.63 -1.47 -12.13
C GLY A 26 -11.55 -0.71 -11.36
N PHE A 27 -10.26 -0.90 -11.67
CA PHE A 27 -9.17 -0.20 -10.98
C PHE A 27 -9.27 1.33 -11.15
N GLU A 28 -9.85 1.80 -12.25
CA GLU A 28 -10.09 3.23 -12.51
C GLU A 28 -11.00 3.89 -11.47
N GLN A 29 -11.75 3.11 -10.68
CA GLN A 29 -12.64 3.59 -9.62
C GLN A 29 -11.95 3.61 -8.25
N VAL A 30 -10.72 3.11 -8.14
CA VAL A 30 -9.94 3.13 -6.88
C VAL A 30 -9.66 4.57 -6.50
N LYS A 31 -10.05 4.94 -5.27
CA LYS A 31 -9.95 6.33 -4.77
C LYS A 31 -8.64 6.64 -4.07
N ALA A 32 -7.97 5.64 -3.52
CA ALA A 32 -6.72 5.78 -2.77
C ALA A 32 -6.03 4.41 -2.66
N LEU A 33 -4.70 4.44 -2.44
CA LEU A 33 -3.91 3.25 -2.14
C LEU A 33 -3.27 3.37 -0.76
N MET A 34 -3.45 2.35 0.06
CA MET A 34 -2.79 2.23 1.35
C MET A 34 -1.85 1.04 1.33
N ILE A 35 -0.60 1.27 1.73
CA ILE A 35 0.46 0.27 1.73
C ILE A 35 0.91 0.05 3.18
N GLY A 36 0.71 -1.18 3.65
CA GLY A 36 1.15 -1.60 4.97
C GLY A 36 2.67 -1.55 5.11
N ARG A 37 3.14 -1.46 6.35
CA ARG A 37 4.57 -1.49 6.66
C ARG A 37 5.17 -2.86 6.34
N PHE A 38 6.21 -2.86 5.52
CA PHE A 38 6.97 -4.06 5.19
C PHE A 38 7.85 -4.50 6.36
N GLN A 39 8.09 -5.82 6.48
CA GLN A 39 9.05 -6.35 7.44
C GLN A 39 10.49 -5.93 7.11
N GLN A 40 11.35 -5.75 8.11
CA GLN A 40 12.74 -5.32 7.89
C GLN A 40 13.53 -6.27 6.98
N SER A 41 13.27 -7.58 7.05
CA SER A 41 13.90 -8.60 6.20
C SER A 41 13.57 -8.45 4.71
N SER A 42 12.54 -7.68 4.35
CA SER A 42 12.18 -7.41 2.95
C SER A 42 13.16 -6.50 2.22
N HIS A 43 13.99 -5.74 2.96
CA HIS A 43 14.86 -4.68 2.43
C HIS A 43 14.12 -3.61 1.60
N MET A 44 12.79 -3.51 1.75
CA MET A 44 11.99 -2.48 1.08
C MET A 44 12.23 -1.12 1.74
N SER A 45 12.87 -0.20 1.02
CA SER A 45 13.00 1.19 1.46
C SER A 45 11.83 2.05 0.97
N LEU A 46 11.58 3.16 1.66
CA LEU A 46 10.54 4.12 1.25
C LEU A 46 10.86 4.74 -0.11
N ASP A 47 12.13 4.99 -0.42
CA ASP A 47 12.55 5.54 -1.72
C ASP A 47 12.26 4.57 -2.86
N LEU A 48 12.56 3.28 -2.66
CA LEU A 48 12.27 2.24 -3.65
C LEU A 48 10.76 2.13 -3.90
N LEU A 49 9.96 2.11 -2.82
CA LEU A 49 8.51 2.08 -2.92
C LEU A 49 7.97 3.32 -3.63
N LYS A 50 8.52 4.51 -3.34
CA LYS A 50 8.15 5.76 -4.00
C LYS A 50 8.45 5.71 -5.49
N THR A 51 9.62 5.20 -5.89
CA THR A 51 9.96 5.03 -7.31
C THR A 51 9.00 4.07 -8.02
N MET A 52 8.66 2.93 -7.43
CA MET A 52 7.70 1.97 -8.00
C MET A 52 6.34 2.61 -8.27
N VAL A 53 5.82 3.36 -7.29
CA VAL A 53 4.54 4.05 -7.39
C VAL A 53 4.59 5.16 -8.44
N GLN A 54 5.65 5.97 -8.47
CA GLN A 54 5.77 7.09 -9.40
C GLN A 54 5.92 6.66 -10.87
N ASN A 55 6.45 5.47 -11.11
CA ASN A 55 6.60 4.93 -12.46
C ASN A 55 5.28 4.42 -13.08
N LYS A 56 4.21 4.32 -12.28
CA LYS A 56 2.88 3.86 -12.72
C LYS A 56 1.99 5.06 -12.98
N LYS A 57 1.67 5.30 -14.27
CA LYS A 57 0.90 6.48 -14.70
C LYS A 57 -0.53 6.48 -14.15
N GLU A 58 -1.09 5.30 -13.93
CA GLU A 58 -2.42 5.03 -13.40
C GLU A 58 -2.56 5.49 -11.94
N LEU A 59 -1.44 5.56 -11.20
CA LEU A 59 -1.41 6.04 -9.82
C LEU A 59 -1.18 7.55 -9.72
N LYS A 60 -0.97 8.24 -10.85
CA LYS A 60 -0.65 9.67 -10.84
C LYS A 60 -1.83 10.49 -10.31
N GLY A 61 -1.58 11.24 -9.24
CA GLY A 61 -2.61 12.08 -8.58
C GLY A 61 -3.51 11.32 -7.60
N MET A 62 -3.36 10.00 -7.48
CA MET A 62 -4.04 9.22 -6.45
C MET A 62 -3.42 9.51 -5.07
N PRO A 63 -4.22 9.68 -4.01
CA PRO A 63 -3.73 9.69 -2.63
C PRO A 63 -3.12 8.33 -2.26
N ILE A 64 -1.86 8.33 -1.84
CA ILE A 64 -1.13 7.11 -1.46
C ILE A 64 -0.48 7.30 -0.09
N ILE A 65 -0.76 6.40 0.83
CA ILE A 65 -0.16 6.36 2.17
C ILE A 65 0.59 5.04 2.32
N ALA A 66 1.86 5.13 2.69
CA ALA A 66 2.70 3.98 2.97
C ALA A 66 3.05 3.91 4.46
N ASN A 67 3.62 2.77 4.89
CA ASN A 67 4.05 2.54 6.27
C ASN A 67 2.90 2.57 7.29
N VAL A 68 1.70 2.18 6.86
CA VAL A 68 0.57 2.04 7.78
C VAL A 68 0.74 0.77 8.61
N ASP A 69 0.35 0.82 9.89
CA ASP A 69 0.47 -0.29 10.85
C ASP A 69 -0.53 -1.43 10.57
N PHE A 70 -0.50 -2.02 9.38
CA PHE A 70 -1.16 -3.28 9.04
C PHE A 70 -0.25 -4.11 8.13
N GLY A 71 -0.48 -5.43 8.05
CA GLY A 71 0.33 -6.36 7.25
C GLY A 71 0.95 -7.47 8.08
N HIS A 72 2.29 -7.55 8.14
CA HIS A 72 3.02 -8.61 8.85
C HIS A 72 4.00 -8.06 9.90
N THR A 73 3.73 -6.85 10.41
CA THR A 73 4.55 -6.19 11.42
C THR A 73 3.68 -5.75 12.58
N ASP A 74 4.18 -5.88 13.81
CA ASP A 74 3.48 -5.46 15.01
C ASP A 74 3.81 -4.01 15.41
N PRO A 75 2.86 -3.26 15.98
CA PRO A 75 1.44 -3.59 16.16
C PRO A 75 0.65 -3.53 14.84
N MET A 76 -0.48 -4.24 14.78
CA MET A 76 -1.41 -4.20 13.63
C MET A 76 -2.76 -3.61 14.02
N ILE A 77 -3.25 -2.64 13.23
CA ILE A 77 -4.62 -2.14 13.32
C ILE A 77 -5.59 -3.14 12.68
N THR A 78 -6.81 -3.19 13.19
CA THR A 78 -7.93 -3.88 12.52
C THR A 78 -8.72 -2.87 11.72
N PHE A 79 -9.12 -3.22 10.49
CA PHE A 79 -9.99 -2.40 9.66
C PHE A 79 -11.09 -3.24 9.01
N PRO A 80 -12.29 -2.68 8.81
CA PRO A 80 -13.41 -3.40 8.21
C PRO A 80 -13.24 -3.55 6.69
N ILE A 81 -13.29 -4.79 6.19
CA ILE A 81 -13.39 -5.03 4.76
C ILE A 81 -14.83 -4.76 4.33
N GLY A 82 -15.03 -3.84 3.38
CA GLY A 82 -16.36 -3.38 2.96
C GLY A 82 -16.90 -2.19 3.77
N GLY A 83 -16.15 -1.71 4.76
CA GLY A 83 -16.46 -0.47 5.49
C GLY A 83 -16.04 0.78 4.72
N THR A 84 -16.35 1.95 5.30
CA THR A 84 -15.99 3.25 4.74
C THR A 84 -14.95 3.93 5.60
N ILE A 85 -13.89 4.43 4.97
CA ILE A 85 -12.84 5.21 5.64
C ILE A 85 -12.68 6.58 4.98
N LEU A 86 -12.27 7.57 5.78
CA LEU A 86 -11.78 8.86 5.30
C LEU A 86 -10.26 8.89 5.44
N ILE A 87 -9.59 9.32 4.36
CA ILE A 87 -8.14 9.42 4.29
C ILE A 87 -7.75 10.86 3.93
N GLU A 88 -6.79 11.41 4.66
CA GLU A 88 -6.11 12.65 4.31
C GLU A 88 -4.62 12.37 4.10
N ALA A 89 -4.15 12.43 2.85
CA ALA A 89 -2.74 12.27 2.50
C ALA A 89 -2.08 13.65 2.35
N GLY A 90 -1.60 14.20 3.48
CA GLY A 90 -0.87 15.46 3.55
C GLY A 90 0.46 15.32 4.29
N GLN A 91 1.01 16.43 4.79
CA GLN A 91 2.22 16.40 5.64
C GLN A 91 2.05 15.50 6.88
N LYS A 92 0.82 15.39 7.38
CA LYS A 92 0.40 14.37 8.32
C LYS A 92 -0.70 13.54 7.68
N ALA A 93 -0.47 12.23 7.62
CA ALA A 93 -1.49 11.29 7.23
C ALA A 93 -2.56 11.20 8.32
N LYS A 94 -3.84 11.20 7.94
CA LYS A 94 -4.95 10.83 8.83
C LYS A 94 -5.80 9.74 8.20
N LEU A 95 -6.26 8.83 9.06
CA LEU A 95 -7.21 7.80 8.72
C LEU A 95 -8.31 7.78 9.77
N MET A 96 -9.56 7.76 9.31
CA MET A 96 -10.74 7.62 10.17
C MET A 96 -11.65 6.55 9.59
N ILE A 97 -12.08 5.61 10.43
CA ILE A 97 -13.11 4.62 10.09
C ILE A 97 -14.46 5.27 10.35
N LEU A 98 -15.28 5.39 9.30
CA LEU A 98 -16.59 6.03 9.37
C LEU A 98 -17.69 4.99 9.63
N ASN A 99 -17.65 3.86 8.92
CA ASN A 99 -18.60 2.75 9.04
C ASN A 99 -17.82 1.43 9.05
N HIS A 100 -18.17 0.53 9.98
CA HIS A 100 -17.52 -0.77 10.14
C HIS A 100 -18.53 -1.92 10.31
#